data_AF-A0A5J4P8I5-F1
#
_entry.id   AF-A0A5J4P8I5-F1
#
_cell.length_a   1.000
_cell.length_b   1.000
_cell.length_c   1.000
_cell.angle_alpha   90.00
_cell.angle_beta   90.00
_cell.angle_gamma   90.00
#
_symmetry.space_group_name_H-M   'P 1'
#
loop_
_entity.id
_entity.type
_entity.pdbx_description
1 polymer ?
#
loop_
_entity_poly.entity_id
_entity_poly.type
_entity_poly.pdbx_seq_one_letter_code
_entity_poly.pdbx_strand_id
1 'polypeptide(L)'
;KYRINVGLNLVMSTGGNYTGEGINNASLTNPSTASINNSLRTNWAVENLLTYDRVFADKHQVNVVAMYSAEETLYNRSQVDAKGLAEHLQWYNLGQASGEITVSPGNQNYQRSGLESYMGRVMYSYDSRYMLSATVRSDGSSRLSPGHKWHTYPAVSAGWNIKRESFMDNADWLGNLKLRVGYGQTSNQAVDP
;
A
#
# COMPACT_ATOMS: atom_id res chain seq x y z
N LYS A 1 13.67 12.99 -18.57
CA LYS A 1 13.17 13.62 -17.31
C LYS A 1 13.23 12.58 -16.21
N TYR A 2 13.83 12.91 -15.07
CA TYR A 2 13.85 12.04 -13.89
C TYR A 2 12.94 12.65 -12.81
N ARG A 3 12.27 11.80 -12.03
CA ARG A 3 11.44 12.16 -10.89
C ARG A 3 11.68 11.13 -9.78
N ILE A 4 11.78 11.61 -8.55
CA ILE A 4 11.72 10.78 -7.36
C ILE A 4 10.49 11.16 -6.55
N ASN A 5 9.78 10.16 -6.04
CA ASN A 5 8.70 10.31 -5.08
C ASN A 5 9.13 9.64 -3.78
N VAL A 6 8.94 10.32 -2.66
CA VAL A 6 9.24 9.78 -1.33
C VAL A 6 7.99 9.93 -0.47
N GLY A 7 7.56 8.84 0.16
CA GLY A 7 6.45 8.80 1.10
C GLY A 7 6.93 8.30 2.46
N LEU A 8 6.49 8.96 3.52
CA LEU A 8 6.71 8.55 4.90
C LEU A 8 5.36 8.62 5.63
N ASN A 9 5.02 7.58 6.38
CA ASN A 9 3.80 7.53 7.17
C ASN A 9 4.10 6.95 8.56
N LEU A 10 3.65 7.66 9.59
CA LEU A 10 3.80 7.30 10.99
C LEU A 10 2.41 7.27 11.61
N VAL A 11 1.99 6.10 12.08
CA VAL A 11 0.73 5.94 12.80
C VAL A 11 1.05 5.42 14.19
N MET A 12 0.69 6.21 15.19
CA MET A 12 0.78 5.83 16.60
C MET A 12 -0.63 5.71 17.15
N SER A 13 -0.89 4.62 17.86
CA SER A 13 -2.16 4.42 18.57
C SER A 13 -1.86 3.97 19.97
N THR A 14 -2.40 4.71 20.93
CA THR A 14 -2.37 4.38 22.35
C THR A 14 -3.81 4.32 22.83
N GLY A 15 -4.17 3.22 23.48
CA GLY A 15 -5.46 3.07 24.12
C GLY A 15 -5.29 2.35 25.44
N GLY A 16 -6.20 2.57 26.37
CA GLY A 16 -6.21 1.84 27.61
C GLY A 16 -7.60 1.72 28.19
N ASN A 17 -7.76 0.75 29.08
CA ASN A 17 -9.01 0.45 29.75
C ASN A 17 -8.75 0.30 31.24
N TYR A 18 -9.75 0.66 32.04
CA TYR A 18 -9.77 0.42 33.47
C TYR A 18 -11.13 -0.11 33.88
N THR A 19 -11.14 -1.13 34.72
CA THR A 19 -12.32 -1.70 35.36
C THR A 19 -12.12 -1.63 36.87
N GLY A 20 -13.05 -0.98 37.57
CA GLY A 20 -13.00 -0.89 39.04
C GLY A 20 -13.11 -2.25 39.73
N GLU A 21 -12.74 -2.28 41.01
CA GLU A 21 -12.87 -3.48 41.85
C GLU A 21 -14.33 -3.97 41.87
N GLY A 22 -14.53 -5.28 41.76
CA GLY A 22 -15.85 -5.91 41.77
C GLY A 22 -16.76 -5.63 40.56
N ILE A 23 -16.37 -4.74 39.65
CA ILE A 23 -17.16 -4.42 38.45
C ILE A 23 -17.06 -5.57 37.43
N ASN A 24 -18.22 -5.98 36.89
CA ASN A 24 -18.36 -7.09 35.94
C ASN A 24 -17.81 -8.45 36.46
N ASN A 25 -17.80 -8.66 37.78
CA ASN A 25 -17.38 -9.91 38.39
C ASN A 25 -18.44 -10.45 39.38
N ALA A 26 -18.50 -11.77 39.56
CA ALA A 26 -19.37 -12.40 40.55
C ALA A 26 -18.94 -12.09 41.99
N SER A 27 -17.66 -11.78 42.22
CA SER A 27 -17.14 -11.34 43.52
C SER A 27 -16.88 -9.84 43.54
N LEU A 28 -17.45 -9.17 44.56
CA LEU A 28 -17.23 -7.74 44.80
C LEU A 28 -15.80 -7.40 45.25
N THR A 29 -15.03 -8.39 45.68
CA THR A 29 -13.63 -8.23 46.11
C THR A 29 -12.63 -8.57 44.99
N ASN A 30 -13.11 -8.79 43.76
CA ASN A 30 -12.22 -9.09 42.65
C ASN A 30 -11.42 -7.83 42.30
N PRO A 31 -10.07 -7.87 42.31
CA PRO A 31 -9.24 -6.68 42.11
C PRO A 31 -9.59 -5.93 40.83
N SER A 32 -9.42 -4.61 40.85
CA SER A 32 -9.52 -3.77 39.65
C SER A 32 -8.57 -4.28 38.55
N THR A 33 -8.91 -4.05 37.29
CA THR A 33 -8.06 -4.40 36.15
C THR A 33 -7.78 -3.16 35.31
N ALA A 34 -6.56 -3.05 34.80
CA ALA A 34 -6.16 -1.99 33.89
C ALA A 34 -5.34 -2.57 32.75
N SER A 35 -5.45 -2.00 31.56
CA SER A 35 -4.58 -2.35 30.45
C SER A 35 -4.22 -1.13 29.62
N ILE A 36 -3.01 -1.13 29.09
CA ILE A 36 -2.55 -0.17 28.09
C ILE A 36 -2.09 -0.93 26.86
N ASN A 37 -2.58 -0.52 25.70
CA ASN A 37 -2.18 -1.00 24.40
C ASN A 37 -1.51 0.12 23.62
N ASN A 38 -0.30 -0.14 23.14
CA ASN A 38 0.42 0.75 22.25
C ASN A 38 0.68 0.04 20.94
N SER A 39 0.45 0.72 19.82
CA SER A 39 0.91 0.27 18.52
C SER A 39 1.56 1.39 17.75
N LEU A 40 2.59 1.02 17.00
CA LEU A 40 3.33 1.89 16.12
C LEU A 40 3.39 1.21 14.76
N ARG A 41 2.97 1.94 13.73
CA ARG A 41 3.16 1.56 12.34
C ARG A 41 3.99 2.63 11.65
N THR A 42 5.13 2.23 11.11
CA THR A 42 5.93 3.08 10.25
C THR A 42 5.90 2.52 8.84
N ASN A 43 5.78 3.42 7.86
CA ASN A 43 5.83 3.05 6.46
C ASN A 43 6.71 4.05 5.73
N TRP A 44 7.55 3.55 4.83
CA TRP A 44 8.27 4.39 3.88
C TRP A 44 8.14 3.81 2.48
N ALA A 45 8.16 4.68 1.48
CA ALA A 45 8.15 4.31 0.08
C ALA A 45 9.04 5.27 -0.71
N VAL A 46 9.83 4.73 -1.63
CA VAL A 46 10.65 5.51 -2.56
C VAL A 46 10.37 4.98 -3.96
N GLU A 47 10.04 5.87 -4.88
CA GLU A 47 9.80 5.55 -6.29
C GLU A 47 10.65 6.45 -7.18
N ASN A 48 11.45 5.82 -8.03
CA ASN A 48 12.31 6.45 -9.01
C ASN A 48 11.68 6.27 -10.39
N LEU A 49 11.42 7.35 -11.11
CA LEU A 49 10.90 7.30 -12.47
C LEU A 49 11.84 8.02 -13.43
N LEU A 50 12.21 7.32 -14.49
CA LEU A 50 12.86 7.90 -15.66
C LEU A 50 11.86 7.91 -16.81
N THR A 51 11.66 9.09 -17.40
CA THR A 51 10.74 9.29 -18.52
C THR A 51 11.46 9.91 -19.71
N TYR A 52 11.27 9.33 -20.89
CA TYR A 52 11.66 9.86 -22.18
C TYR A 52 10.40 10.09 -23.01
N ASP A 53 10.21 11.32 -23.49
CA ASP A 53 9.06 11.68 -24.32
C ASP A 53 9.58 12.47 -25.52
N ARG A 54 9.26 12.01 -26.73
CA ARG A 54 9.73 12.64 -27.97
C ARG A 54 8.74 12.45 -29.10
N VAL A 55 8.58 13.51 -29.89
CA VAL A 55 7.91 13.47 -31.19
C VAL A 55 8.98 13.46 -32.29
N PHE A 56 8.84 12.55 -33.25
CA PHE A 56 9.68 12.45 -34.44
C PHE A 56 8.83 12.68 -35.69
N ALA A 57 9.39 13.41 -36.67
CA ALA A 57 8.74 13.73 -37.94
C ALA A 57 7.28 14.19 -37.77
N ASP A 58 7.01 14.96 -36.70
CA ASP A 58 5.72 15.55 -36.30
C ASP A 58 4.56 14.58 -36.02
N LYS A 59 4.73 13.29 -36.35
CA LYS A 59 3.67 12.26 -36.28
C LYS A 59 3.97 11.15 -35.30
N HIS A 60 5.24 10.85 -35.02
CA HIS A 60 5.63 9.71 -34.21
C HIS A 60 5.90 10.15 -32.78
N GLN A 61 4.91 10.01 -31.90
CA GLN A 61 5.11 10.25 -30.48
C GLN A 61 5.53 8.95 -29.79
N VAL A 62 6.67 8.98 -29.10
CA VAL A 62 7.19 7.89 -28.28
C VAL A 62 7.31 8.39 -26.85
N ASN A 63 6.70 7.65 -25.92
CA ASN A 63 6.84 7.85 -24.48
C ASN A 63 7.35 6.55 -23.86
N VAL A 64 8.49 6.62 -23.18
CA VAL A 64 9.10 5.51 -22.45
C VAL A 64 9.22 5.90 -21.00
N VAL A 65 8.79 5.00 -20.11
CA VAL A 65 8.94 5.15 -18.67
C VAL A 65 9.63 3.91 -18.12
N ALA A 66 10.65 4.11 -17.31
CA ALA A 66 11.22 3.10 -16.43
C ALA A 66 10.97 3.53 -14.98
N MET A 67 10.62 2.59 -14.13
CA MET A 67 10.35 2.82 -12.72
C MET A 67 10.99 1.74 -11.86
N TYR A 68 11.55 2.16 -10.73
CA TYR A 68 11.93 1.32 -9.61
C TYR A 68 11.25 1.85 -8.34
N SER A 69 10.57 0.98 -7.59
CA SER A 69 9.99 1.34 -6.30
C SER A 69 10.40 0.36 -5.21
N ALA A 70 10.58 0.88 -4.00
CA ALA A 70 10.77 0.10 -2.79
C ALA A 70 9.92 0.68 -1.68
N GLU A 71 9.25 -0.18 -0.92
CA GLU A 71 8.50 0.20 0.26
C GLU A 71 8.67 -0.82 1.40
N GLU A 72 8.46 -0.34 2.61
CA GLU A 72 8.44 -1.17 3.80
C GLU A 72 7.41 -0.65 4.80
N THR A 73 6.78 -1.59 5.49
CA THR A 73 5.93 -1.39 6.64
C THR A 73 6.51 -2.15 7.82
N LEU A 74 6.70 -1.44 8.93
CA LEU A 74 6.98 -2.03 10.23
C LEU A 74 5.81 -1.74 11.15
N TYR A 75 5.31 -2.77 11.81
CA TYR A 75 4.25 -2.69 12.81
C TYR A 75 4.68 -3.39 14.08
N ASN A 76 4.58 -2.71 15.21
CA ASN A 76 4.76 -3.29 16.52
C ASN A 76 3.60 -2.93 17.42
N ARG A 77 3.11 -3.90 18.18
CA ARG A 77 2.07 -3.75 19.20
C ARG A 77 2.59 -4.29 20.52
N SER A 78 2.30 -3.57 21.59
CA SER A 78 2.49 -4.04 22.95
C SER A 78 1.23 -3.84 23.76
N GLN A 79 0.99 -4.75 24.69
CA GLN A 79 -0.01 -4.58 25.72
C GLN A 79 0.58 -4.96 27.06
N VAL A 80 0.25 -4.18 28.08
CA VAL A 80 0.52 -4.48 29.48
C VAL A 80 -0.81 -4.50 30.21
N ASP A 81 -1.01 -5.53 31.00
CA ASP A 81 -2.19 -5.72 31.83
C ASP A 81 -1.77 -5.66 33.30
N ALA A 82 -2.62 -5.11 34.17
CA ALA A 82 -2.35 -4.98 35.59
C ALA A 82 -3.60 -5.21 36.44
N LYS A 83 -3.41 -5.66 37.68
CA LYS A 83 -4.48 -5.84 38.67
C LYS A 83 -4.24 -5.02 39.93
N GLY A 84 -5.32 -4.59 40.59
CA GLY A 84 -5.25 -3.87 41.85
C GLY A 84 -4.64 -2.48 41.71
N LEU A 85 -5.04 -1.75 40.67
CA LEU A 85 -4.73 -0.32 40.52
C LEU A 85 -5.76 0.53 41.28
N ALA A 86 -5.30 1.59 41.93
CA ALA A 86 -6.18 2.58 42.50
C ALA A 86 -6.94 3.34 41.39
N GLU A 87 -8.24 3.60 41.60
CA GLU A 87 -9.14 4.15 40.59
C GLU A 87 -8.66 5.47 39.98
N HIS A 88 -8.07 6.35 40.78
CA HIS A 88 -7.55 7.63 40.32
C HIS A 88 -6.36 7.51 39.35
N LEU A 89 -5.67 6.36 39.32
CA LEU A 89 -4.55 6.09 38.42
C LEU A 89 -5.01 5.55 37.06
N GLN A 90 -6.19 4.94 36.99
CA GLN A 90 -6.77 4.28 35.81
C GLN A 90 -5.76 3.38 35.08
N TRP A 91 -5.50 3.61 33.79
CA TRP A 91 -4.51 2.87 33.00
C TRP A 91 -3.24 3.70 32.71
N TYR A 92 -3.13 4.91 33.29
CA TYR A 92 -2.01 5.81 33.01
C TYR A 92 -0.74 5.47 33.79
N ASN A 93 -0.84 4.67 34.85
CA ASN A 93 0.30 4.36 35.72
C ASN A 93 0.27 2.91 36.25
N LEU A 94 0.28 1.93 35.34
CA LEU A 94 0.22 0.49 35.69
C LEU A 94 1.35 0.04 36.62
N GLY A 95 2.48 0.75 36.67
CA GLY A 95 3.60 0.43 37.57
C GLY A 95 3.29 0.59 39.06
N GLN A 96 2.14 1.18 39.41
CA GLN A 96 1.65 1.30 40.80
C GLN A 96 0.65 0.21 41.18
N ALA A 97 0.48 -0.82 40.34
CA ALA A 97 -0.35 -1.96 40.65
C ALA A 97 0.09 -2.63 41.96
N SER A 98 -0.87 -2.89 42.83
CA SER A 98 -0.64 -3.73 44.03
C SER A 98 -0.71 -5.23 43.71
N GLY A 99 -1.32 -5.60 42.59
CA GLY A 99 -1.43 -6.96 42.11
C GLY A 99 -0.45 -7.28 40.97
N GLU A 100 -0.77 -8.34 40.24
CA GLU A 100 0.03 -8.82 39.11
C GLU A 100 0.09 -7.79 37.97
N ILE A 101 1.29 -7.59 37.41
CA ILE A 101 1.51 -6.93 36.12
C ILE A 101 1.94 -8.00 35.13
N THR A 102 1.19 -8.13 34.04
CA THR A 102 1.39 -9.18 33.04
C THR A 102 1.76 -8.59 31.70
N VAL A 103 2.82 -9.12 31.10
CA VAL A 103 3.18 -8.89 29.70
C VAL A 103 2.98 -10.20 28.95
N SER A 104 1.74 -10.43 28.48
CA SER A 104 1.41 -11.67 27.78
C SER A 104 2.07 -11.70 26.39
N PRO A 105 2.81 -12.77 26.03
CA PRO A 105 3.39 -12.92 24.70
C PRO A 105 2.36 -12.83 23.58
N GLY A 106 1.15 -13.36 23.79
CA GLY A 106 0.06 -13.32 22.80
C GLY A 106 -0.51 -11.92 22.52
N ASN A 107 -0.22 -10.95 23.40
CA ASN A 107 -0.62 -9.56 23.21
C ASN A 107 0.51 -8.68 22.64
N GLN A 108 1.70 -9.26 22.41
CA GLN A 108 2.79 -8.60 21.71
C GLN A 108 2.73 -8.96 20.23
N ASN A 109 3.06 -8.02 19.36
CA ASN A 109 3.14 -8.30 17.92
C ASN A 109 4.29 -7.50 17.31
N TYR A 110 5.04 -8.13 16.41
CA TYR A 110 6.02 -7.47 15.54
C TYR A 110 5.86 -8.04 14.13
N GLN A 111 5.59 -7.16 13.17
CA GLN A 111 5.45 -7.49 11.76
C GLN A 111 6.32 -6.54 10.94
N ARG A 112 7.02 -7.09 9.96
CA ARG A 112 7.78 -6.33 8.97
C ARG A 112 7.48 -6.90 7.59
N SER A 113 7.10 -6.03 6.66
CA SER A 113 6.86 -6.42 5.28
C SER A 113 7.38 -5.36 4.32
N GLY A 114 7.92 -5.78 3.19
CA GLY A 114 8.35 -4.87 2.13
C GLY A 114 7.95 -5.37 0.75
N LEU A 115 7.93 -4.43 -0.19
CA LEU A 115 7.63 -4.65 -1.60
C LEU A 115 8.66 -3.90 -2.44
N GLU A 116 9.27 -4.60 -3.37
CA GLU A 116 10.13 -4.00 -4.39
C GLU A 116 9.48 -4.19 -5.77
N SER A 117 9.62 -3.22 -6.65
CA SER A 117 9.04 -3.30 -7.98
C SER A 117 9.93 -2.68 -9.04
N TYR A 118 9.89 -3.29 -10.22
CA TYR A 118 10.45 -2.75 -11.45
C TYR A 118 9.35 -2.65 -12.48
N MET A 119 9.26 -1.52 -13.19
CA MET A 119 8.29 -1.36 -14.27
C MET A 119 8.92 -0.67 -15.47
N GLY A 120 8.62 -1.20 -16.65
CA GLY A 120 8.90 -0.56 -17.93
C GLY A 120 7.59 -0.37 -18.69
N ARG A 121 7.39 0.82 -19.25
CA ARG A 121 6.26 1.13 -20.12
C ARG A 121 6.74 1.85 -21.37
N VAL A 122 6.26 1.38 -22.51
CA VAL A 122 6.42 2.05 -23.80
C VAL A 122 5.05 2.36 -24.34
N MET A 123 4.84 3.62 -24.71
CA MET A 123 3.68 4.09 -25.44
C MET A 123 4.15 4.71 -26.75
N TYR A 124 3.45 4.37 -27.81
CA TYR A 124 3.69 4.90 -29.14
C TYR A 124 2.37 5.41 -29.69
N SER A 125 2.39 6.58 -30.31
CA SER A 125 1.28 7.06 -31.11
C SER A 125 1.77 7.56 -32.46
N TYR A 126 1.07 7.15 -33.51
CA TYR A 126 1.27 7.67 -34.85
C TYR A 126 0.12 8.61 -35.22
N ASP A 127 0.47 9.86 -35.50
CA ASP A 127 -0.40 10.92 -36.00
C ASP A 127 -1.67 11.12 -35.16
N SER A 128 -1.57 10.80 -33.86
CA SER A 128 -2.70 10.72 -32.93
C SER A 128 -3.88 9.82 -33.39
N ARG A 129 -3.63 8.94 -34.36
CA ARG A 129 -4.59 8.00 -34.96
C ARG A 129 -4.45 6.62 -34.38
N TYR A 130 -3.24 6.07 -34.46
CA TYR A 130 -2.93 4.74 -33.92
C TYR A 130 -2.13 4.88 -32.64
N MET A 131 -2.44 4.06 -31.67
CA MET A 131 -1.84 4.09 -30.34
C MET A 131 -1.51 2.66 -29.94
N LEU A 132 -0.30 2.44 -29.46
CA LEU A 132 0.14 1.18 -28.88
C LEU A 132 0.71 1.46 -27.50
N SER A 133 0.42 0.61 -26.54
CA SER A 133 1.01 0.65 -25.21
C SER A 133 1.41 -0.76 -24.81
N ALA A 134 2.64 -0.91 -24.36
CA ALA A 134 3.14 -2.14 -23.76
C ALA A 134 3.72 -1.79 -22.38
N THR A 135 3.48 -2.65 -21.41
CA THR A 135 3.97 -2.48 -20.04
C THR A 135 4.37 -3.85 -19.50
N VAL A 136 5.49 -3.88 -18.80
CA VAL A 136 5.91 -5.01 -18.00
C VAL A 136 6.24 -4.48 -16.61
N ARG A 137 5.66 -5.11 -15.59
CA ARG A 137 5.95 -4.82 -14.20
C ARG A 137 6.33 -6.12 -13.50
N SER A 138 7.34 -6.10 -12.65
CA SER A 138 7.67 -7.22 -11.77
C SER A 138 7.66 -6.73 -10.34
N ASP A 139 6.92 -7.42 -9.48
CA ASP A 139 6.81 -7.06 -8.05
C ASP A 139 7.34 -8.21 -7.19
N GLY A 140 8.16 -7.85 -6.21
CA GLY A 140 8.84 -8.71 -5.26
C GLY A 140 8.35 -8.44 -3.85
N SER A 141 7.63 -9.38 -3.22
CA SER A 141 7.13 -9.21 -1.85
C SER A 141 7.90 -10.05 -0.84
N SER A 142 8.22 -9.44 0.31
CA SER A 142 8.86 -10.13 1.42
C SER A 142 7.92 -11.13 2.11
N ARG A 143 6.61 -11.05 1.88
CA ARG A 143 5.59 -11.95 2.46
C ARG A 143 5.51 -13.30 1.73
N LEU A 144 6.04 -13.37 0.52
CA LEU A 144 6.02 -14.58 -0.28
C LEU A 144 7.20 -15.49 0.05
N SER A 145 7.02 -16.79 -0.20
CA SER A 145 8.00 -17.82 0.14
C SER A 145 9.36 -17.57 -0.54
N PRO A 146 10.49 -17.94 0.10
CA PRO A 146 11.80 -17.91 -0.54
C PRO A 146 11.76 -18.61 -1.91
N GLY A 147 12.28 -17.96 -2.95
CA GLY A 147 12.29 -18.47 -4.32
C GLY A 147 11.07 -18.10 -5.18
N HIS A 148 9.95 -17.65 -4.60
CA HIS A 148 8.72 -17.27 -5.33
C HIS A 148 8.27 -15.84 -5.04
N LYS A 149 9.22 -14.99 -4.62
CA LYS A 149 8.93 -13.62 -4.18
C LYS A 149 8.50 -12.70 -5.31
N TRP A 150 8.89 -13.02 -6.55
CA TRP A 150 8.70 -12.19 -7.72
C TRP A 150 7.62 -12.74 -8.65
N HIS A 151 6.76 -11.85 -9.13
CA HIS A 151 5.83 -12.16 -10.19
C HIS A 151 5.78 -11.03 -11.22
N THR A 152 5.63 -11.39 -12.49
CA THR A 152 5.69 -10.44 -13.61
C THR A 152 4.34 -10.32 -14.29
N TYR A 153 3.93 -9.07 -14.49
CA TYR A 153 2.64 -8.61 -14.97
C TYR A 153 2.82 -7.91 -16.33
N PRO A 154 2.69 -8.64 -17.44
CA PRO A 154 2.66 -8.03 -18.76
C PRO A 154 1.28 -7.43 -19.05
N ALA A 155 1.27 -6.31 -19.78
CA ALA A 155 0.07 -5.71 -20.32
C ALA A 155 0.34 -5.06 -21.69
N VAL A 156 -0.61 -5.20 -22.62
CA VAL A 156 -0.56 -4.60 -23.95
C VAL A 156 -1.93 -4.04 -24.32
N SER A 157 -1.95 -2.90 -25.01
CA SER A 157 -3.18 -2.34 -25.55
C SER A 157 -2.93 -1.60 -26.85
N ALA A 158 -3.92 -1.65 -27.74
CA ALA A 158 -3.96 -0.88 -28.97
C ALA A 158 -5.19 0.03 -28.96
N GLY A 159 -5.05 1.19 -29.60
CA GLY A 159 -6.12 2.15 -29.77
C GLY A 159 -6.12 2.74 -31.17
N TRP A 160 -7.31 3.00 -31.69
CA TRP A 160 -7.53 3.59 -32.99
C TRP A 160 -8.55 4.71 -32.89
N ASN A 161 -8.12 5.93 -33.19
CA ASN A 161 -8.99 7.09 -33.29
C ASN A 161 -9.57 7.17 -34.71
N ILE A 162 -10.72 6.52 -34.89
CA ILE A 162 -11.42 6.40 -36.16
C ILE A 162 -11.88 7.77 -36.66
N LYS A 163 -12.29 8.69 -35.76
CA LYS A 163 -12.74 10.04 -36.16
C LYS A 163 -11.64 10.87 -36.83
N ARG A 164 -10.37 10.53 -36.65
CA ARG A 164 -9.23 11.20 -37.31
C ARG A 164 -8.87 10.61 -38.68
N GLU A 165 -9.62 9.62 -39.16
CA GLU A 165 -9.45 9.10 -40.51
C GLU A 165 -10.21 9.95 -41.52
N SER A 166 -9.64 10.09 -42.71
CA SER A 166 -10.20 10.95 -43.76
C SER A 166 -11.61 10.55 -44.19
N PHE A 167 -11.98 9.27 -44.08
CA PHE A 167 -13.34 8.81 -44.38
C PHE A 167 -14.39 9.28 -43.36
N MET A 168 -13.97 9.73 -42.18
CA MET A 168 -14.85 10.29 -41.15
C MET A 168 -14.91 11.82 -41.18
N ASP A 169 -14.21 12.50 -42.10
CA ASP A 169 -14.14 13.97 -42.14
C ASP A 169 -15.52 14.62 -42.27
N ASN A 170 -16.42 14.03 -43.08
CA ASN A 170 -17.77 14.56 -43.32
C ASN A 170 -18.82 14.15 -42.26
N ALA A 171 -18.43 13.40 -41.23
CA ALA A 171 -19.34 12.94 -40.19
C ALA A 171 -19.46 13.97 -39.04
N ASP A 172 -19.99 15.15 -39.33
CA ASP A 172 -20.09 16.27 -38.37
C ASP A 172 -21.00 15.98 -37.17
N TRP A 173 -21.92 15.01 -37.32
CA TRP A 173 -22.78 14.54 -36.24
C TRP A 173 -22.02 13.77 -35.14
N LEU A 174 -20.77 13.38 -35.39
CA LEU A 174 -19.97 12.55 -34.48
C LEU A 174 -18.66 13.24 -34.06
N GLY A 175 -18.62 13.77 -32.83
CA GLY A 175 -17.47 14.55 -32.35
C GLY A 175 -16.19 13.74 -32.06
N ASN A 176 -16.31 12.47 -31.68
CA ASN A 176 -15.16 11.60 -31.41
C ASN A 176 -15.58 10.13 -31.54
N LEU A 177 -14.71 9.32 -32.16
CA LEU A 177 -14.89 7.89 -32.24
C LEU A 177 -13.53 7.23 -32.08
N LYS A 178 -13.36 6.47 -31.00
CA LYS A 178 -12.13 5.78 -30.69
C LYS A 178 -12.42 4.36 -30.24
N LEU A 179 -11.76 3.40 -30.88
CA LEU A 179 -11.75 2.00 -30.46
C LEU A 179 -10.50 1.73 -29.63
N ARG A 180 -10.64 0.94 -28.56
CA ARG A 180 -9.51 0.48 -27.74
C ARG A 180 -9.70 -0.99 -27.39
N VAL A 181 -8.62 -1.75 -27.50
CA VAL A 181 -8.54 -3.15 -27.08
C VAL A 181 -7.26 -3.36 -26.29
N GLY A 182 -7.29 -4.21 -25.27
CA GLY A 182 -6.11 -4.52 -24.49
C GLY A 182 -6.28 -5.78 -23.66
N TYR A 183 -5.14 -6.33 -23.26
CA TYR A 183 -5.02 -7.49 -22.39
C TYR A 183 -3.88 -7.25 -21.42
N GLY A 184 -4.06 -7.66 -20.16
CA GLY A 184 -3.00 -7.59 -19.16
C GLY A 184 -3.25 -8.54 -18.02
N GLN A 185 -2.17 -8.94 -17.36
CA GLN A 185 -2.21 -9.76 -16.16
C GLN A 185 -1.96 -8.87 -14.94
N THR A 186 -2.68 -9.11 -13.85
CA THR A 186 -2.50 -8.43 -12.56
C THR A 186 -2.67 -9.45 -11.44
N SER A 187 -2.08 -9.21 -10.28
CA SER A 187 -2.34 -10.00 -9.06
C SER A 187 -2.43 -9.10 -7.84
N ASN A 188 -3.02 -9.64 -6.78
CA ASN A 188 -3.13 -9.00 -5.47
C ASN A 188 -2.28 -9.78 -4.47
N GLN A 189 -1.45 -9.07 -3.70
CA GLN A 189 -0.49 -9.64 -2.75
C GLN A 189 -0.96 -9.48 -1.28
N ALA A 190 -2.26 -9.27 -1.06
CA ALA A 190 -2.87 -9.22 0.26
C ALA A 190 -2.91 -10.63 0.89
N VAL A 191 -1.75 -11.09 1.33
CA VAL A 191 -1.59 -12.27 2.19
C VAL A 191 -0.94 -11.77 3.48
N ASP A 192 -1.46 -12.22 4.63
CA ASP A 192 -0.88 -11.91 5.93
C ASP A 192 0.54 -12.53 6.01
N PRO A 193 1.55 -11.76 6.47
CA PRO A 193 2.91 -12.26 6.65
C PRO A 193 3.03 -13.29 7.78
#